data_AF-A0A5B7X5B4-F1
#
_entry.id   AF-A0A5B7X5B4-F1
#
_cell.length_a   1.000
_cell.length_b   1.000
_cell.length_c   1.000
_cell.angle_alpha   90.00
_cell.angle_beta   90.00
_cell.angle_gamma   90.00
#
_symmetry.space_group_name_H-M   'P 1'
#
loop_
_entity.id
_entity.type
_entity.pdbx_description
1 polymer ?
#
loop_
_entity_poly.entity_id
_entity_poly.type
_entity_poly.pdbx_seq_one_letter_code
_entity_poly.pdbx_strand_id
1 'polypeptide(L)'
;MKAIFKYGLLFIFLIATLFHNIRFTYLVSFYTLNNESFTELFCQNKDKPELECNGQCTIIKAGEDLNKEKNELALLSFQQEITYYISVFYPLDETTLIVPLPQHFYYQNKYNFLFSQKIVHPPIALS
;
A
#
# COMPACT_ATOMS: atom_id res chain seq x y z
N MET A 1 10.66 25.47 14.16
CA MET A 1 9.21 25.70 14.31
C MET A 1 8.37 24.94 13.29
N LYS A 2 8.57 25.10 11.97
CA LYS A 2 7.77 24.39 10.94
C LYS A 2 7.82 22.86 11.06
N ALA A 3 8.98 22.28 11.38
CA ALA A 3 9.13 20.83 11.56
C ALA A 3 8.35 20.28 12.77
N ILE A 4 8.40 20.97 13.91
CA ILE A 4 7.67 20.58 15.14
C ILE A 4 6.15 20.58 14.88
N PHE A 5 5.66 21.61 14.19
CA PHE A 5 4.24 21.69 13.80
C PHE A 5 3.83 20.57 12.82
N LYS A 6 4.70 20.22 11.87
CA LYS A 6 4.47 19.09 10.95
C LYS A 6 4.37 17.74 11.70
N TYR A 7 5.30 17.46 12.61
CA TYR A 7 5.26 16.22 13.40
C TYR A 7 4.07 16.19 14.38
N GLY A 8 3.69 17.35 14.94
CA GLY A 8 2.49 17.47 15.76
C GLY A 8 1.21 17.12 14.99
N LEU A 9 1.06 17.63 13.76
CA LEU A 9 -0.09 17.30 12.91
C LEU A 9 -0.12 15.82 12.50
N LEU A 10 1.02 15.25 12.14
CA LEU A 10 1.13 13.81 11.83
C LEU A 10 0.74 12.95 13.04
N PHE A 11 1.19 13.32 14.24
CA PHE A 11 0.86 12.60 15.47
C PHE A 11 -0.64 12.66 15.78
N ILE A 12 -1.27 13.83 15.62
CA ILE A 12 -2.72 14.00 15.80
C ILE A 12 -3.51 13.15 14.79
N PHE A 13 -3.09 13.14 13.52
CA PHE A 13 -3.72 12.32 12.49
C PHE A 13 -3.62 10.82 12.82
N LEU A 14 -2.45 10.37 13.26
CA LEU A 14 -2.22 8.98 13.66
C LEU A 14 -3.14 8.58 14.82
N ILE A 15 -3.24 9.42 15.84
CA ILE A 15 -4.18 9.22 16.95
C ILE A 15 -5.62 9.14 16.43
N ALA A 16 -6.06 10.09 15.60
CA ALA A 16 -7.43 10.12 15.08
C ALA A 16 -7.81 8.83 14.32
N THR A 17 -6.88 8.26 13.54
CA THR A 17 -7.12 6.99 12.83
C THR A 17 -7.26 5.78 13.78
N LEU A 18 -6.52 5.76 14.89
CA LEU A 18 -6.67 4.73 15.92
C LEU A 18 -8.04 4.85 16.62
N PHE A 19 -8.48 6.08 16.90
CA PHE A 19 -9.78 6.35 17.52
C PHE A 19 -10.98 5.98 16.61
N HIS A 20 -10.80 6.01 15.28
CA HIS A 20 -11.85 5.65 14.33
C HIS A 20 -12.39 4.22 14.54
N ASN A 21 -11.54 3.30 14.98
CA ASN A 21 -11.88 1.88 15.16
C ASN A 21 -12.50 1.54 16.53
N ILE A 22 -12.69 2.53 17.40
CA ILE A 22 -13.13 2.28 18.78
C ILE A 22 -14.62 1.95 18.87
N ARG A 23 -15.46 2.41 17.92
CA ARG A 23 -16.93 2.29 18.01
C ARG A 23 -17.41 0.84 18.16
N PHE A 24 -16.96 -0.06 17.28
CA PHE A 24 -17.34 -1.47 17.35
C PHE A 24 -16.76 -2.16 18.59
N THR A 25 -15.50 -1.89 18.89
CA THR A 25 -14.80 -2.44 20.06
C THR A 25 -15.52 -2.07 21.36
N TYR A 26 -15.92 -0.81 21.49
CA TYR A 26 -16.70 -0.31 22.62
C TYR A 26 -18.06 -1.03 22.74
N LEU A 27 -18.78 -1.19 21.61
CA LEU A 27 -20.08 -1.85 21.59
C LEU A 27 -20.00 -3.30 22.08
N VAL A 28 -19.03 -4.07 21.56
CA VAL A 28 -18.77 -5.46 21.98
C VAL A 28 -18.33 -5.50 23.46
N SER A 29 -17.46 -4.58 23.87
CA SER A 29 -17.02 -4.51 25.27
C SER A 29 -18.20 -4.28 26.22
N PHE A 30 -19.10 -3.34 25.89
CA PHE A 30 -20.28 -3.07 26.71
C PHE A 30 -21.22 -4.28 26.79
N TYR A 31 -21.43 -4.97 25.67
CA TYR A 31 -22.19 -6.22 25.62
C TYR A 31 -21.61 -7.31 26.53
N THR A 32 -20.28 -7.48 26.53
CA THR A 32 -19.62 -8.52 27.33
C THR A 32 -19.52 -8.19 28.82
N LEU A 33 -19.34 -6.91 29.18
CA LEU A 33 -19.16 -6.48 30.57
C LEU A 33 -20.50 -6.35 31.30
N ASN A 34 -21.55 -5.92 30.61
CA ASN A 34 -22.87 -5.74 31.21
C ASN A 34 -23.98 -6.02 30.19
N ASN A 35 -24.32 -7.29 30.01
CA ASN A 35 -25.36 -7.71 29.07
C ASN A 35 -26.76 -7.24 29.49
N GLU A 36 -27.06 -7.17 30.80
CA GLU A 36 -28.38 -6.72 31.28
C GLU A 36 -28.68 -5.28 30.84
N SER A 37 -27.80 -4.34 31.18
CA SER A 37 -27.96 -2.95 30.75
C SER A 37 -27.81 -2.79 29.24
N PHE A 38 -26.99 -3.62 28.59
CA PHE A 38 -26.90 -3.63 27.12
C PHE A 38 -28.24 -4.02 26.49
N THR A 39 -28.87 -5.09 26.96
CA THR A 39 -30.16 -5.57 26.45
C THR A 39 -31.27 -4.56 26.72
N GLU A 40 -31.25 -3.91 27.89
CA GLU A 40 -32.16 -2.82 28.20
C GLU A 40 -31.98 -1.62 27.26
N LEU A 41 -30.78 -1.29 26.82
CA LEU A 41 -30.57 -0.12 25.97
C LEU A 41 -30.75 -0.42 24.48
N PHE A 42 -30.35 -1.62 24.04
CA PHE A 42 -30.15 -1.92 22.61
C PHE A 42 -31.07 -2.98 22.03
N CYS A 43 -31.79 -3.76 22.85
CA CYS A 43 -32.68 -4.78 22.30
C CYS A 43 -34.02 -4.18 21.82
N GLN A 44 -34.42 -4.54 20.60
CA GLN A 44 -35.67 -4.11 19.98
C GLN A 44 -36.91 -4.89 20.44
N ASN A 45 -36.72 -6.14 20.90
CA ASN A 45 -37.79 -7.08 21.23
C ASN A 45 -37.88 -7.35 22.74
N LYS A 46 -37.91 -6.29 23.57
CA LYS A 46 -37.98 -6.43 25.04
C LYS A 46 -39.27 -7.10 25.50
N ASP A 47 -40.37 -6.87 24.78
CA ASP A 47 -41.70 -7.38 25.12
C ASP A 47 -41.92 -8.83 24.62
N LYS A 48 -40.93 -9.42 23.93
CA LYS A 48 -41.01 -10.75 23.31
C LYS A 48 -39.79 -11.61 23.68
N PRO A 49 -39.72 -12.09 24.93
CA PRO A 49 -38.59 -12.88 25.42
C PRO A 49 -38.39 -14.19 24.63
N GLU A 50 -39.44 -14.71 23.98
CA GLU A 50 -39.39 -15.91 23.13
C GLU A 50 -38.50 -15.77 21.89
N LEU A 51 -38.12 -14.54 21.50
CA LEU A 51 -37.26 -14.26 20.35
C LEU A 51 -35.76 -14.25 20.71
N GLU A 52 -35.41 -14.52 21.97
CA GLU A 52 -34.03 -14.73 22.45
C GLU A 52 -33.01 -13.65 22.03
N CYS A 53 -33.46 -12.39 21.87
CA CYS A 53 -32.64 -11.27 21.41
C CYS A 53 -31.32 -11.15 22.20
N ASN A 54 -31.39 -11.07 23.53
CA ASN A 54 -30.23 -11.06 24.45
C ASN A 54 -29.06 -10.17 23.97
N GLY A 55 -29.34 -9.02 23.34
CA GLY A 55 -28.34 -8.14 22.74
C GLY A 55 -27.71 -8.60 21.40
N GLN A 56 -27.91 -9.85 20.98
CA GLN A 56 -27.28 -10.47 19.81
C GLN A 56 -27.66 -9.80 18.49
N CYS A 57 -28.94 -9.38 18.33
CA CYS A 57 -29.40 -8.73 17.11
C CYS A 57 -28.58 -7.46 16.78
N THR A 58 -28.23 -6.69 17.81
CA THR A 58 -27.46 -5.44 17.66
C THR A 58 -26.01 -5.73 17.30
N ILE A 59 -25.41 -6.76 17.90
CA ILE A 59 -24.03 -7.17 17.60
C ILE A 59 -23.90 -7.70 16.17
N ILE A 60 -24.82 -8.56 15.74
CA ILE A 60 -24.84 -9.11 14.37
C ILE A 60 -24.96 -7.97 13.35
N LYS A 61 -25.93 -7.06 13.56
CA LYS A 61 -26.14 -5.92 12.67
C LYS A 61 -24.91 -5.01 12.58
N ALA A 62 -24.28 -4.70 13.72
CA ALA A 62 -23.05 -3.91 13.74
C ALA A 62 -21.89 -4.60 12.99
N GLY A 63 -21.79 -5.93 13.08
CA GLY A 63 -20.81 -6.71 12.33
C GLY A 63 -21.06 -6.74 10.82
N GLU A 64 -22.33 -6.81 10.40
CA GLU A 64 -22.70 -6.70 8.98
C GLU A 64 -22.38 -5.33 8.39
N ASP A 65 -22.63 -4.26 9.13
CA ASP A 65 -22.36 -2.90 8.67
C ASP A 65 -20.86 -2.64 8.48
N LEU A 66 -20.01 -3.18 9.37
CA LEU A 66 -18.54 -3.19 9.17
C LEU A 66 -18.12 -3.92 7.90
N ASN A 67 -18.78 -5.04 7.58
CA ASN A 67 -18.47 -5.80 6.36
C ASN A 67 -18.96 -5.09 5.10
N LYS A 68 -20.05 -4.32 5.16
CA LYS A 68 -20.53 -3.49 4.05
C LYS A 68 -19.66 -2.26 3.81
N GLU A 69 -19.09 -1.66 4.87
CA GLU A 69 -18.12 -0.57 4.76
C GLU A 69 -16.78 -1.00 4.15
N LYS A 70 -16.51 -2.31 4.07
CA LYS A 70 -15.41 -2.90 3.28
C LYS A 70 -15.66 -2.76 1.77
N ASN A 71 -15.91 -1.54 1.30
CA ASN A 71 -15.92 -1.22 -0.11
C ASN A 71 -14.47 -1.28 -0.61
N GLU A 72 -14.10 -2.30 -1.39
CA GLU A 72 -12.74 -2.43 -1.96
C GLU A 72 -12.31 -1.18 -2.76
N LEU A 73 -13.28 -0.48 -3.35
CA LEU A 73 -13.08 0.81 -4.02
C LEU A 73 -12.60 1.93 -3.08
N ALA A 74 -13.06 1.96 -1.83
CA ALA A 74 -12.66 2.96 -0.84
C ALA A 74 -11.24 2.70 -0.30
N LEU A 75 -10.83 1.43 -0.22
CA LEU A 75 -9.46 1.05 0.13
C LEU A 75 -8.46 1.46 -0.96
N LEU A 76 -8.81 1.25 -2.23
CA LEU A 76 -7.98 1.66 -3.38
C LEU A 76 -7.82 3.18 -3.47
N SER A 77 -8.90 3.95 -3.27
CA SER A 77 -8.82 5.42 -3.26
C SER A 77 -7.97 5.94 -2.10
N PHE A 78 -8.11 5.35 -0.91
CA PHE A 78 -7.32 5.72 0.26
C PHE A 78 -5.81 5.42 0.07
N GLN A 79 -5.47 4.30 -0.56
CA GLN A 79 -4.07 3.98 -0.90
C GLN A 79 -3.46 5.00 -1.87
N GLN A 80 -4.23 5.46 -2.87
CA GLN A 80 -3.78 6.49 -3.80
C GLN A 80 -3.56 7.85 -3.11
N GLU A 81 -4.48 8.25 -2.23
CA GLU A 81 -4.37 9.50 -1.47
C GLU A 81 -3.16 9.51 -0.52
N ILE A 82 -2.91 8.39 0.19
CA ILE A 82 -1.71 8.25 1.04
C ILE A 82 -0.44 8.32 0.21
N THR A 83 -0.41 7.63 -0.94
CA THR A 83 0.78 7.62 -1.81
C THR A 83 1.10 9.02 -2.33
N TYR A 84 0.07 9.76 -2.77
CA TYR A 84 0.20 11.16 -3.16
C TYR A 84 0.70 12.02 -2.00
N TYR A 85 0.11 11.89 -0.80
CA TYR A 85 0.54 12.63 0.38
C TYR A 85 2.01 12.34 0.74
N ILE A 86 2.45 11.08 0.76
CA ILE A 86 3.84 10.72 1.05
C ILE A 86 4.78 11.37 0.02
N SER A 87 4.45 11.33 -1.27
CA SER A 87 5.29 11.90 -2.33
C SER A 87 5.47 13.41 -2.24
N VAL A 88 4.44 14.14 -1.80
CA VAL A 88 4.48 15.62 -1.66
C VAL A 88 5.29 16.06 -0.45
N PHE A 89 5.19 15.31 0.66
CA PHE A 89 5.84 15.70 1.92
C PHE A 89 7.25 15.13 2.08
N TYR A 90 7.55 14.03 1.39
CA TYR A 90 8.85 13.36 1.34
C TYR A 90 9.22 13.11 -0.12
N PRO A 91 9.61 14.16 -0.88
CA PRO A 91 10.16 13.92 -2.21
C PRO A 91 11.35 12.98 -2.06
N LEU A 92 11.33 11.85 -2.77
CA LEU A 92 12.54 11.05 -2.91
C LEU A 92 13.58 11.97 -3.56
N ASP A 93 14.63 12.33 -2.83
CA ASP A 93 15.84 12.85 -3.46
C ASP A 93 16.33 11.74 -4.39
N GLU A 94 16.15 11.94 -5.70
CA GLU A 94 16.71 11.05 -6.71
C GLU A 94 18.21 10.98 -6.46
N THR A 95 18.64 9.85 -5.89
CA THR A 95 20.03 9.53 -5.68
C THR A 95 20.76 9.65 -7.02
N THR A 96 21.65 10.62 -7.09
CA THR A 96 22.67 10.88 -8.12
C THR A 96 22.78 9.78 -9.18
N LEU A 97 22.30 10.06 -10.39
CA LEU A 97 22.62 9.28 -11.58
C LEU A 97 24.15 9.14 -11.68
N ILE A 98 24.66 7.94 -11.40
CA ILE A 98 26.05 7.60 -11.72
C ILE A 98 26.13 7.51 -13.24
N VAL A 99 26.49 8.61 -13.89
CA VAL A 99 26.79 8.63 -15.32
C VAL A 99 28.09 7.87 -15.52
N PRO A 100 28.11 6.72 -16.21
CA PRO A 100 29.36 6.03 -16.49
C PRO A 100 30.23 6.92 -17.40
N LEU A 101 31.50 7.11 -17.00
CA LEU A 101 32.48 7.89 -17.75
C LEU A 101 32.61 7.31 -19.18
N PRO A 102 32.58 8.13 -20.25
CA PRO A 102 32.74 7.62 -21.60
C PRO A 102 34.11 6.96 -21.75
N GLN A 103 34.13 5.64 -21.96
CA GLN A 103 35.35 4.92 -22.30
C GLN A 103 35.70 5.22 -23.76
N HIS A 104 36.74 6.00 -23.97
CA HIS A 104 37.29 6.24 -25.31
C HIS A 104 38.07 5.01 -25.78
N PHE A 105 37.48 4.21 -26.65
CA PHE A 105 38.19 3.17 -27.38
C PHE A 105 38.87 3.78 -28.62
N TYR A 106 40.19 3.68 -28.69
CA TYR A 106 40.95 4.08 -29.88
C TYR A 106 41.30 2.85 -30.71
N TYR A 107 40.90 2.85 -31.98
CA TYR A 107 41.29 1.81 -32.92
C TYR A 107 42.78 1.95 -33.26
N GLN A 108 43.59 0.97 -32.85
CA GLN A 108 44.98 0.87 -33.27
C GLN A 108 45.09 -0.08 -34.46
N ASN A 109 45.24 0.47 -35.67
CA ASN A 109 45.52 -0.36 -36.83
C ASN A 109 46.99 -0.81 -36.81
N LYS A 110 47.22 -2.11 -36.58
CA LYS A 110 48.55 -2.73 -36.63
C LYS A 110 48.83 -3.44 -37.96
N TYR A 111 48.05 -3.14 -39.00
CA TYR A 111 48.23 -3.75 -40.31
C TYR A 111 49.61 -3.42 -40.88
N ASN A 112 50.37 -4.47 -41.19
CA ASN A 112 51.56 -4.38 -42.02
C ASN A 112 51.30 -5.19 -43.28
N PHE A 113 51.39 -4.53 -44.43
CA PHE A 113 51.20 -5.18 -45.72
C PHE A 113 52.33 -6.20 -45.94
N LEU A 114 51.96 -7.48 -46.01
CA LEU A 114 52.86 -8.55 -46.43
C LEU A 114 52.60 -8.84 -47.89
N PHE A 115 53.52 -8.39 -48.75
CA PHE A 115 53.45 -8.69 -50.16
C PHE A 115 53.62 -10.20 -50.38
N SER A 116 52.60 -10.84 -50.96
CA SER A 116 52.66 -12.22 -51.41
C SER A 116 52.52 -12.24 -52.93
N GLN A 117 53.50 -12.81 -53.63
CA GLN A 117 53.42 -13.06 -55.07
C GLN A 117 52.60 -14.32 -55.39
N LYS A 118 52.14 -15.06 -54.38
CA LYS A 118 51.38 -16.30 -54.57
C LYS A 118 49.92 -15.96 -54.83
N ILE A 119 49.50 -16.07 -56.09
CA ILE A 119 48.09 -16.02 -56.49
C ILE A 119 47.45 -17.36 -56.09
N VAL A 120 46.70 -17.36 -54.99
CA VAL A 120 45.90 -18.51 -54.58
C VAL A 120 44.55 -18.41 -55.27
N HIS A 121 44.32 -19.27 -56.27
CA HIS A 121 43.02 -19.37 -56.91
C HIS A 121 42.04 -20.08 -55.96
N PRO A 122 40.79 -19.61 -55.83
CA PRO A 122 39.77 -20.34 -55.09
C PRO A 122 39.56 -21.73 -55.71
N PRO A 123 39.19 -22.75 -54.91
CA PRO A 123 38.94 -24.09 -55.44
C PRO A 123 37.84 -24.03 -56.50
N ILE A 124 38.09 -24.66 -57.64
CA ILE A 124 37.08 -24.80 -58.69
C ILE A 124 36.01 -25.74 -58.15
N ALA A 125 34.77 -25.26 -58.05
CA ALA A 125 33.63 -26.11 -57.75
C ALA A 125 33.48 -27.11 -58.91
N LEU A 126 33.72 -28.39 -58.64
CA LEU A 126 33.38 -29.48 -59.56
C LEU A 126 31.86 -29.59 -59.57
N SER A 127 31.24 -29.30 -60.72
CA SER A 127 29.81 -29.55 -60.98
C SER A 127 29.54 -31.03 -61.20
#